data_AF-A0AAW4CM24-F1
#
_entry.id   AF-A0AAW4CM24-F1
#
_cell.length_a   1.000
_cell.length_b   1.000
_cell.length_c   1.000
_cell.angle_alpha   90.00
_cell.angle_beta   90.00
_cell.angle_gamma   90.00
#
_symmetry.space_group_name_H-M   'P 1'
#
loop_
_entity.id
_entity.type
_entity.pdbx_description
1 polymer ?
#
loop_
_entity_poly.entity_id
_entity_poly.type
_entity_poly.pdbx_seq_one_letter_code
_entity_poly.pdbx_strand_id
1 'polypeptide(L)'
;RLIARPEERRILMVISDGAPVDDSTLSVNSGTYLERHLRQVIDWIENRSPVELCAIGIGHDVTRYYSRAVTIMDAEQLGGTMVEQLAGLFDID
;
A
#
# COMPACT_ATOMS: atom_id res chain seq x y z
N ARG A 1 14.27 2.31 7.01
CA ARG A 1 14.79 3.32 6.04
C ARG A 1 13.94 4.58 6.02
N LEU A 2 12.60 4.49 5.83
CA LEU A 2 11.73 5.68 5.84
C LEU A 2 11.51 6.29 7.24
N ILE A 3 11.41 5.49 8.30
CA ILE A 3 11.20 6.02 9.66
C ILE A 3 12.38 6.85 10.18
N ALA A 4 13.60 6.52 9.77
CA ALA A 4 14.82 7.22 10.16
C ALA A 4 15.02 8.55 9.41
N ARG A 5 14.10 8.91 8.51
CA ARG A 5 14.14 10.16 7.76
C ARG A 5 13.75 11.34 8.65
N PRO A 6 14.44 12.50 8.53
CA PRO A 6 14.18 13.68 9.37
C PRO A 6 12.90 14.43 8.98
N GLU A 7 12.32 14.16 7.81
CA GLU A 7 11.09 14.80 7.34
C GLU A 7 9.92 14.56 8.32
N GLU A 8 9.19 15.64 8.62
CA GLU A 8 8.06 15.63 9.54
C GLU A 8 6.99 14.64 9.07
N ARG A 9 6.54 14.81 7.82
CA ARG A 9 5.61 13.92 7.15
C ARG A 9 6.34 12.90 6.29
N ARG A 10 6.00 11.63 6.47
CA ARG A 10 6.58 10.49 5.75
C ARG A 10 5.44 9.69 5.15
N ILE A 11 5.31 9.74 3.82
CA ILE A 11 4.24 9.07 3.08
C ILE A 11 4.86 7.89 2.33
N LEU A 12 4.23 6.72 2.46
CA LEU A 12 4.51 5.54 1.66
C LEU A 12 3.31 5.27 0.75
N MET A 13 3.48 5.51 -0.54
CA MET A 13 2.50 5.14 -1.56
C MET A 13 2.88 3.81 -2.20
N VAL A 14 1.98 2.84 -2.15
CA VAL A 14 2.16 1.52 -2.78
C VAL A 14 1.41 1.50 -4.10
N ILE A 15 2.08 1.17 -5.20
CA ILE A 15 1.43 0.94 -6.50
C ILE A 15 1.58 -0.55 -6.80
N SER A 16 0.46 -1.26 -6.95
CA SER A 16 0.46 -2.72 -7.09
C SER A 16 -0.59 -3.19 -8.09
N ASP A 17 -0.25 -4.21 -8.87
CA ASP A 17 -1.07 -4.85 -9.88
C ASP A 17 -1.48 -6.28 -9.47
N GLY A 18 -1.50 -6.62 -8.18
CA GLY A 18 -1.76 -8.01 -7.80
C GLY A 18 -1.83 -8.32 -6.31
N ALA A 19 -2.11 -9.58 -6.01
CA ALA A 19 -2.08 -10.15 -4.67
C ALA A 19 -0.65 -10.58 -4.30
N PRO A 20 -0.31 -10.71 -3.00
CA PRO A 20 1.01 -11.15 -2.59
C PRO A 20 1.21 -12.64 -2.91
N VAL A 21 1.91 -12.93 -4.01
CA VAL A 21 2.15 -14.30 -4.53
C VAL A 21 3.61 -14.46 -4.90
N ASP A 22 4.23 -15.55 -4.43
CA ASP A 22 5.57 -15.98 -4.83
C ASP A 22 5.65 -17.51 -4.72
N ASP A 23 5.93 -18.19 -5.84
CA ASP A 23 5.90 -19.66 -5.93
C ASP A 23 6.92 -20.32 -5.00
N SER A 24 8.10 -19.70 -4.86
CA SER A 24 9.15 -20.23 -4.00
C SER A 24 8.73 -20.21 -2.53
N THR A 25 8.09 -19.13 -2.10
CA THR A 25 7.54 -18.99 -0.76
C THR A 25 6.37 -19.95 -0.54
N LEU A 26 5.48 -20.11 -1.51
CA LEU A 26 4.33 -21.03 -1.43
C LEU A 26 4.75 -22.50 -1.37
N SER A 27 5.86 -22.88 -1.99
CA SER A 27 6.32 -24.27 -2.03
C SER A 27 6.74 -24.84 -0.67
N VAL A 28 7.12 -23.97 0.27
CA VAL A 28 7.63 -24.36 1.61
C VAL A 28 6.85 -23.77 2.78
N ASN A 29 5.81 -22.97 2.52
CA ASN A 29 4.99 -22.34 3.56
C ASN A 29 3.49 -22.63 3.36
N SER A 30 2.68 -22.31 4.38
CA SER A 30 1.23 -22.29 4.24
C SER A 30 0.80 -21.31 3.14
N GLY A 31 -0.21 -21.64 2.34
CA GLY A 31 -0.70 -20.79 1.25
C GLY A 31 -1.13 -19.37 1.65
N THR A 32 -1.43 -19.14 2.93
CA THR A 32 -1.80 -17.82 3.47
C THR A 32 -0.64 -17.04 4.07
N TYR A 33 0.61 -17.53 3.96
CA TYR A 33 1.76 -16.95 4.64
C TYR A 33 2.00 -15.48 4.22
N LEU A 34 2.06 -15.24 2.91
CA LEU A 34 2.30 -13.92 2.36
C LEU A 34 1.15 -12.95 2.61
N GLU A 35 -0.09 -13.42 2.52
CA GLU A 35 -1.26 -12.58 2.85
C GLU A 35 -1.23 -12.17 4.33
N ARG A 36 -1.01 -13.12 5.25
CA ARG A 36 -0.93 -12.84 6.67
C ARG A 36 0.21 -11.87 6.98
N HIS A 37 1.36 -12.07 6.36
CA HIS A 37 2.51 -11.19 6.53
C HIS A 37 2.21 -9.77 5.99
N LEU A 38 1.59 -9.66 4.82
CA LEU A 38 1.19 -8.36 4.26
C LEU A 38 0.25 -7.62 5.22
N ARG A 39 -0.78 -8.29 5.74
CA ARG A 39 -1.71 -7.70 6.72
C ARG A 39 -0.99 -7.24 7.99
N GLN A 40 -0.05 -8.03 8.49
CA GLN A 40 0.74 -7.66 9.68
C GLN A 40 1.62 -6.44 9.44
N VAL A 41 2.26 -6.35 8.27
CA VAL A 41 3.09 -5.18 7.92
C VAL A 41 2.24 -3.94 7.75
N ILE A 42 1.11 -4.03 7.06
CA ILE A 42 0.19 -2.90 6.88
C ILE A 42 -0.34 -2.42 8.23
N ASP A 43 -0.84 -3.33 9.06
CA ASP A 43 -1.32 -3.02 10.42
C ASP A 43 -0.25 -2.32 11.26
N TRP A 44 1.01 -2.79 11.18
CA TRP A 44 2.11 -2.15 11.89
C TRP A 44 2.40 -0.74 11.36
N ILE A 45 2.35 -0.53 10.04
CA ILE A 45 2.58 0.81 9.46
C ILE A 45 1.45 1.75 9.87
N GLU A 46 0.19 1.35 9.68
CA GLU A 46 -0.98 2.19 9.93
C GLU A 46 -1.17 2.51 11.42
N ASN A 47 -0.89 1.55 12.31
CA ASN A 47 -1.24 1.69 13.74
C ASN A 47 -0.04 1.93 14.66
N ARG A 48 1.20 1.73 14.19
CA ARG A 48 2.40 1.77 15.06
C ARG A 48 3.57 2.58 14.50
N SER A 49 3.48 3.04 13.26
CA SER A 49 4.53 3.83 12.61
C SER A 49 4.04 5.26 12.38
N PRO A 50 4.92 6.28 12.42
CA PRO A 50 4.58 7.65 12.03
C PRO A 50 4.49 7.82 10.50
N VAL A 51 4.34 6.72 9.75
CA VAL A 51 4.35 6.72 8.28
C VAL A 51 2.90 6.65 7.82
N GLU A 52 2.50 7.62 7.00
CA GLU A 52 1.21 7.62 6.33
C GLU A 52 1.27 6.64 5.16
N LEU A 53 0.32 5.69 5.10
CA LEU A 53 0.26 4.67 4.07
C LEU A 53 -0.93 4.90 3.15
N CYS A 54 -0.70 4.85 1.84
CA CYS A 54 -1.76 4.80 0.84
C CYS A 54 -1.39 3.82 -0.28
N ALA A 55 -2.40 3.34 -1.03
CA ALA A 55 -2.18 2.39 -2.12
C ALA A 55 -3.02 2.69 -3.37
N ILE A 56 -2.45 2.37 -4.53
CA ILE A 56 -3.10 2.38 -5.84
C ILE A 56 -3.01 0.96 -6.42
N GLY A 57 -4.17 0.34 -6.61
CA GLY A 57 -4.31 -0.95 -7.27
C GLY A 57 -4.50 -0.76 -8.78
N ILE A 58 -3.73 -1.43 -9.63
CA ILE A 58 -3.90 -1.39 -11.09
C ILE A 58 -4.54 -2.71 -11.55
N GLY A 59 -5.78 -2.63 -12.02
CA GLY A 59 -6.58 -3.79 -12.42
C GLY A 59 -6.93 -4.75 -11.28
N HIS A 60 -6.58 -4.40 -10.03
CA HIS A 60 -6.71 -5.26 -8.85
C HIS A 60 -7.19 -4.47 -7.65
N ASP A 61 -8.20 -4.99 -6.97
CA ASP A 61 -8.73 -4.39 -5.75
C ASP A 61 -7.78 -4.62 -4.56
N VAL A 62 -7.11 -3.55 -4.16
CA VAL A 62 -6.21 -3.51 -3.00
C VAL A 62 -6.85 -2.92 -1.74
N THR A 63 -8.12 -2.49 -1.80
CA THR A 63 -8.85 -1.90 -0.65
C THR A 63 -9.07 -2.90 0.48
N ARG A 64 -9.00 -4.21 0.17
CA ARG A 64 -9.04 -5.30 1.16
C ARG A 64 -7.83 -5.37 2.09
N TYR A 65 -6.76 -4.62 1.77
CA TYR A 65 -5.51 -4.61 2.52
C TYR A 65 -5.20 -3.26 3.14
N TYR A 66 -5.39 -2.17 2.39
CA TYR A 66 -4.99 -0.82 2.80
C TYR A 66 -6.22 0.02 3.12
N SER A 67 -6.18 0.73 4.25
CA SER A 67 -7.30 1.60 4.67
C SER A 67 -7.52 2.78 3.71
N ARG A 68 -6.43 3.31 3.13
CA ARG A 68 -6.44 4.40 2.15
C ARG A 68 -6.00 3.87 0.79
N ALA A 69 -6.96 3.44 -0.02
CA ALA A 69 -6.66 2.86 -1.32
C ALA A 69 -7.65 3.26 -2.41
N VAL A 70 -7.16 3.27 -3.63
CA VAL A 70 -7.93 3.46 -4.86
C VAL A 70 -7.52 2.40 -5.88
N THR A 71 -8.47 1.95 -6.70
CA THR A 71 -8.20 1.02 -7.80
C THR A 71 -8.44 1.71 -9.12
N ILE A 72 -7.47 1.66 -10.00
CA ILE A 72 -7.54 2.13 -11.39
C ILE A 72 -7.60 0.94 -12.34
N MET A 73 -8.16 1.13 -13.53
CA MET A 73 -8.30 0.04 -14.51
C MET A 73 -6.99 -0.21 -15.26
N ASP A 74 -6.26 0.86 -15.58
CA ASP A 74 -5.04 0.84 -16.38
C ASP A 74 -4.01 1.84 -15.85
N ALA A 75 -2.78 1.74 -16.35
CA ALA A 75 -1.68 2.60 -15.91
C ALA A 75 -1.77 4.04 -16.44
N GLU A 76 -2.61 4.32 -17.44
CA GLU A 76 -2.76 5.66 -18.00
C GLU A 76 -3.43 6.60 -16.99
N GLN A 77 -4.30 6.05 -16.14
CA GLN A 77 -4.96 6.75 -15.04
C GLN A 77 -4.02 7.06 -13.86
N LEU A 78 -2.87 6.38 -13.77
CA LEU A 78 -1.98 6.44 -12.60
C LEU A 78 -1.54 7.87 -12.26
N GLY A 79 -1.16 8.66 -13.26
CA GLY A 79 -0.66 10.02 -13.04
C GLY A 79 -1.70 10.91 -12.35
N GLY A 80 -2.94 10.90 -12.83
CA GLY A 80 -4.03 11.69 -12.24
C GLY A 80 -4.35 11.21 -10.82
N THR A 81 -4.48 9.90 -10.65
CA THR A 81 -4.81 9.30 -9.35
C THR A 81 -3.70 9.52 -8.30
N MET A 82 -2.42 9.49 -8.68
CA MET A 82 -1.32 9.84 -7.77
C MET A 82 -1.45 11.27 -7.24
N VAL A 83 -1.79 12.23 -8.11
CA VAL A 83 -1.98 13.64 -7.71
C VAL A 83 -3.18 13.77 -6.78
N GLU A 84 -4.30 13.11 -7.08
CA GLU A 84 -5.49 13.12 -6.23
C GLU A 84 -5.24 12.50 -4.85
N GLN A 85 -4.55 11.36 -4.79
CA GLN A 85 -4.20 10.71 -3.52
C GLN A 85 -3.25 11.58 -2.70
N LEU A 86 -2.28 12.23 -3.33
CA LEU A 86 -1.38 13.17 -2.65
C LEU A 86 -2.14 14.40 -2.17
N ALA A 87 -3.01 14.99 -2.98
CA ALA A 87 -3.82 16.15 -2.60
C ALA A 87 -4.72 15.83 -1.39
N GLY A 88 -5.38 14.67 -1.39
CA GLY A 88 -6.20 14.22 -0.26
C GLY A 88 -5.42 13.93 1.03
N LEU A 89 -4.08 13.91 1.00
CA LEU A 89 -3.26 13.89 2.21
C LEU A 89 -3.06 15.28 2.83
N PHE A 90 -3.35 16.36 2.10
CA PHE A 90 -3.26 17.74 2.58
C PHE A 90 -4.62 18.34 2.97
N ASP A 91 -5.74 17.76 2.54
CA ASP A 91 -7.09 18.20 2.91
C ASP A 91 -7.54 17.70 4.30
N ILE A 92 -6.66 17.02 5.03
CA ILE A 92 -6.90 16.53 6.40
C ILE A 92 -6.47 17.61 7.39
N ASP A 93 -7.23 18.70 7.45
CA ASP A 93 -7.18 19.70 8.53
C ASP A 93 -8.38 19.53 9.48
#